data_AF-A0AB33QGF7-F1
#
_entry.id   AF-A0AB33QGF7-F1
#
_cell.length_a   1.000
_cell.length_b   1.000
_cell.length_c   1.000
_cell.angle_alpha   90.00
_cell.angle_beta   90.00
_cell.angle_gamma   90.00
#
_symmetry.space_group_name_H-M   'P 1'
#
loop_
_entity.id
_entity.type
_entity.pdbx_description
1 polymer ?
#
loop_
_entity_poly.entity_id
_entity_poly.type
_entity_poly.pdbx_seq_one_letter_code
_entity_poly.pdbx_strand_id
1 'polypeptide(L)'
;MNDVRNMDYGSYPKNYEKAIRQHLTRTLIDPNSLMLDGFSKPKKFLRITSRRYNAETDTYNPAVFLKYYIVCARVNAKNSYGGYTGWQEHIFYFRDGKIVNSSEYGLIEGCSDPNDIVIYNETFSDVDIIDKP
;
A
#
# COMPACT_ATOMS: atom_id res chain seq x y z
N MET A 1 -21.55 -5.23 1.87
CA MET A 1 -20.61 -4.08 1.67
C MET A 1 -20.51 -3.17 2.90
N ASN A 2 -21.59 -2.94 3.67
CA ASN A 2 -21.52 -2.16 4.91
C ASN A 2 -20.56 -2.74 5.95
N ASP A 3 -20.46 -4.07 6.05
CA ASP A 3 -19.56 -4.71 7.03
C ASP A 3 -18.09 -4.36 6.77
N VAL A 4 -17.66 -4.39 5.51
CA VAL A 4 -16.29 -4.04 5.10
C VAL A 4 -16.01 -2.55 5.34
N ARG A 5 -17.01 -1.68 5.17
CA ARG A 5 -16.88 -0.25 5.47
C ARG A 5 -16.80 0.04 6.97
N ASN A 6 -17.40 -0.78 7.81
CA ASN A 6 -17.47 -0.59 9.26
C ASN A 6 -16.37 -1.33 10.04
N MET A 7 -15.49 -2.06 9.35
CA MET A 7 -14.31 -2.66 9.98
C MET A 7 -13.40 -1.61 10.63
N ASP A 8 -12.62 -2.05 11.61
CA ASP A 8 -11.60 -1.23 12.25
C ASP A 8 -10.32 -1.11 11.40
N TYR A 9 -10.24 0.00 10.66
CA TYR A 9 -9.05 0.44 9.93
C TYR A 9 -8.08 1.28 10.80
N GLY A 10 -8.38 1.43 12.09
CA GLY A 10 -7.68 2.32 13.01
C GLY A 10 -8.12 3.77 12.89
N SER A 11 -7.38 4.65 13.56
CA SER A 11 -7.65 6.10 13.52
C SER A 11 -7.34 6.71 12.14
N TYR A 12 -8.26 7.53 11.63
CA TYR A 12 -8.07 8.28 10.38
C TYR A 12 -6.80 9.15 10.46
N PRO A 13 -5.88 9.07 9.48
CA PRO A 13 -4.58 9.71 9.59
C PRO A 13 -4.68 11.21 9.28
N LYS A 14 -5.04 12.06 10.26
CA LYS A 14 -5.29 13.50 10.02
C LYS A 14 -4.08 14.28 9.46
N ASN A 15 -2.86 13.88 9.81
CA ASN A 15 -1.61 14.56 9.43
C ASN A 15 -0.80 13.78 8.39
N TYR A 16 -1.47 13.07 7.49
CA TYR A 16 -0.84 12.14 6.55
C TYR A 16 0.25 12.78 5.69
N GLU A 17 0.02 13.98 5.14
CA GLU A 17 1.01 14.65 4.27
C GLU A 17 2.33 14.92 5.00
N LYS A 18 2.25 15.40 6.24
CA LYS A 18 3.42 15.64 7.08
C LYS A 18 4.15 14.33 7.39
N ALA A 19 3.41 13.28 7.75
CA ALA A 19 3.97 11.97 8.04
C ALA A 19 4.69 11.38 6.81
N ILE A 20 4.09 11.48 5.61
CA ILE A 20 4.69 10.99 4.36
C ILE A 20 5.95 11.77 4.01
N ARG A 21 5.92 13.11 4.09
CA ARG A 21 7.12 13.94 3.88
C ARG A 21 8.25 13.53 4.81
N GLN A 22 7.96 13.35 6.11
CA GLN A 22 8.95 12.92 7.09
C GLN A 22 9.48 11.51 6.82
N HIS A 23 8.64 10.59 6.36
CA HIS A 23 9.05 9.25 5.96
C HIS A 23 9.99 9.30 4.75
N LEU A 24 9.60 10.00 3.69
CA LEU A 24 10.40 10.15 2.47
C LEU A 24 11.75 10.82 2.73
N THR A 25 11.81 11.87 3.55
CA THR A 25 13.08 12.51 3.93
C THR A 25 14.03 11.55 4.67
N ARG A 26 13.51 10.50 5.32
CA ARG A 26 14.34 9.49 6.02
C ARG A 26 14.72 8.31 5.14
N THR A 27 13.94 8.01 4.10
CA THR A 27 14.13 6.80 3.27
C THR A 27 14.77 7.07 1.92
N LEU A 28 14.68 8.30 1.39
CA LEU A 28 15.30 8.65 0.12
C LEU A 28 16.83 8.77 0.23
N ILE A 29 17.52 8.41 -0.85
CA ILE A 29 18.99 8.49 -0.97
C ILE A 29 19.46 9.96 -0.86
N ASP A 30 18.80 10.86 -1.58
CA ASP A 30 19.02 12.32 -1.48
C ASP A 30 17.70 12.98 -1.03
N PRO A 31 17.53 13.25 0.28
CA PRO A 31 16.32 13.87 0.79
C PRO A 31 16.04 15.26 0.22
N ASN A 32 17.07 16.00 -0.22
CA ASN A 32 16.92 17.32 -0.81
C ASN A 32 16.44 17.28 -2.27
N SER A 33 16.48 16.11 -2.90
CA SER A 33 15.96 15.89 -4.25
C SER A 33 14.45 15.61 -4.28
N LEU A 34 13.78 15.51 -3.12
CA LEU A 34 12.38 15.17 -3.04
C LEU A 34 11.50 16.20 -3.76
N MET A 35 10.81 15.74 -4.80
CA MET A 35 9.72 16.45 -5.46
C MET A 35 8.40 15.72 -5.20
N LEU A 36 7.35 16.48 -4.90
CA LEU A 36 6.01 15.97 -4.64
C LEU A 36 4.99 16.70 -5.51
N ASP A 37 4.13 15.94 -6.19
CA ASP A 37 3.04 16.44 -7.03
C ASP A 37 1.69 16.00 -6.46
N GLY A 38 1.45 16.36 -5.20
CA GLY A 38 0.18 16.16 -4.51
C GLY A 38 0.05 14.86 -3.72
N PHE A 39 -1.07 14.78 -2.99
CA PHE A 39 -1.47 13.64 -2.20
C PHE A 39 -2.95 13.34 -2.46
N SER A 40 -3.29 12.06 -2.49
CA SER A 40 -4.69 11.64 -2.41
C SER A 40 -5.23 11.82 -0.98
N LYS A 41 -6.56 11.84 -0.84
CA LYS A 41 -7.19 11.70 0.47
C LYS A 41 -7.04 10.26 0.98
N PRO A 42 -6.89 10.04 2.30
CA PRO A 42 -6.89 8.71 2.89
C PRO A 42 -8.13 7.89 2.49
N LYS A 43 -7.90 6.71 1.91
CA LYS A 43 -8.93 5.72 1.55
C LYS A 43 -8.83 4.51 2.45
N LYS A 44 -9.94 3.81 2.69
CA LYS A 44 -9.90 2.50 3.38
C LYS A 44 -9.29 1.47 2.44
N PHE A 45 -8.45 0.59 2.98
CA PHE A 45 -7.82 -0.47 2.23
C PHE A 45 -7.90 -1.78 3.00
N LEU A 46 -8.56 -2.77 2.39
CA LEU A 46 -8.68 -4.13 2.90
C LEU A 46 -7.84 -5.05 2.03
N ARG A 47 -6.78 -5.63 2.59
CA ARG A 47 -6.00 -6.70 1.96
C ARG A 47 -6.42 -8.05 2.51
N ILE A 48 -6.78 -8.95 1.61
CA ILE A 48 -7.17 -10.33 1.91
C ILE A 48 -6.02 -11.22 1.50
N THR A 49 -5.39 -11.88 2.47
CA THR A 49 -4.30 -12.82 2.19
C THR A 49 -4.86 -14.17 1.76
N SER A 50 -4.16 -14.86 0.86
CA SER A 50 -4.51 -16.22 0.46
C SER A 50 -4.43 -17.20 1.62
N ARG A 51 -5.32 -18.19 1.63
CA ARG A 51 -5.20 -19.35 2.52
C ARG A 51 -4.00 -20.16 2.07
N ARG A 52 -3.04 -20.37 2.97
CA ARG A 52 -1.87 -21.22 2.69
C ARG A 52 -2.12 -22.62 3.23
N TYR A 53 -1.93 -23.63 2.38
CA TYR A 53 -1.91 -25.01 2.84
C TYR A 53 -0.72 -25.22 3.79
N ASN A 54 -0.98 -25.85 4.92
CA ASN A 54 -0.02 -26.19 5.95
C ASN A 54 0.14 -27.72 5.96
N ALA A 55 1.25 -28.19 5.40
CA ALA A 55 1.54 -29.62 5.25
C ALA A 55 1.83 -30.32 6.59
N GLU A 56 2.24 -29.61 7.65
CA GLU A 56 2.50 -30.20 8.97
C GLU A 56 1.21 -30.58 9.70
N THR A 57 0.13 -29.83 9.42
CA THR A 57 -1.17 -30.01 10.08
C THR A 57 -2.25 -30.57 9.16
N ASP A 58 -1.95 -30.76 7.87
CA ASP A 58 -2.91 -31.15 6.81
C ASP A 58 -4.15 -30.23 6.78
N THR A 59 -3.93 -28.92 6.93
CA THR A 59 -5.01 -27.92 6.93
C THR A 59 -4.65 -26.65 6.17
N TYR A 60 -5.64 -25.80 5.88
CA TYR A 60 -5.41 -24.46 5.35
C TYR A 60 -5.39 -23.42 6.47
N ASN A 61 -4.36 -22.58 6.49
CA ASN A 61 -4.34 -21.39 7.32
C ASN A 61 -5.51 -20.48 6.93
N PRO A 62 -6.23 -19.89 7.90
CA PRO A 62 -7.31 -18.97 7.61
C PRO A 62 -6.78 -17.74 6.85
N ALA A 63 -7.63 -17.18 5.99
CA ALA A 63 -7.32 -15.91 5.33
C ALA A 63 -7.20 -14.81 6.39
N VAL A 64 -6.21 -13.95 6.23
CA VAL A 64 -5.98 -12.80 7.10
C VAL A 64 -6.51 -11.55 6.42
N PHE A 65 -7.27 -10.75 7.16
CA PHE A 65 -7.83 -9.49 6.71
C PHE A 65 -7.03 -8.32 7.30
N LEU A 66 -6.13 -7.79 6.50
CA LEU A 66 -5.31 -6.65 6.86
C LEU A 66 -6.04 -5.34 6.50
N LYS A 67 -6.12 -4.44 7.46
CA LYS A 67 -6.98 -3.24 7.39
C LYS A 67 -6.14 -2.00 7.63
N TYR A 68 -6.08 -1.12 6.63
CA TYR A 68 -5.31 0.11 6.65
C TYR A 68 -6.10 1.30 6.09
N TYR A 69 -5.64 2.51 6.37
CA TYR A 69 -5.84 3.60 5.42
C TYR A 69 -4.69 3.61 4.43
N ILE A 70 -4.95 3.95 3.18
CA ILE A 70 -3.89 4.22 2.19
C ILE A 70 -3.91 5.68 1.79
N VAL A 71 -2.73 6.23 1.54
CA VAL A 71 -2.55 7.54 0.94
C VAL A 71 -1.53 7.41 -0.16
N CYS A 72 -1.90 7.87 -1.35
CA CYS A 72 -1.03 7.94 -2.51
C CYS A 72 -0.37 9.31 -2.61
N ALA A 73 0.91 9.32 -3.00
CA ALA A 73 1.67 10.52 -3.28
C ALA A 73 2.46 10.34 -4.58
N ARG A 74 2.47 11.38 -5.41
CA ARG A 74 3.28 11.41 -6.62
C ARG A 74 4.67 11.94 -6.28
N VAL A 75 5.67 11.08 -6.38
CA VAL A 75 7.04 11.32 -5.93
C VAL A 75 7.97 11.30 -7.13
N ASN A 76 8.95 12.20 -7.14
CA ASN A 76 10.14 12.08 -7.98
C ASN A 76 11.36 12.44 -7.12
N ALA A 77 12.41 11.64 -7.19
CA ALA A 77 13.62 11.81 -6.41
C ALA A 77 14.82 11.25 -7.17
N LYS A 78 16.03 11.57 -6.71
CA LYS A 78 17.25 11.03 -7.30
C LYS A 78 17.51 9.59 -6.88
N ASN A 79 18.02 8.81 -7.83
CA ASN A 79 18.61 7.50 -7.60
C ASN A 79 20.08 7.62 -7.14
N SER A 80 20.71 6.48 -6.87
CA SER A 80 22.12 6.39 -6.45
C SER A 80 23.13 6.92 -7.47
N TYR A 81 22.75 7.05 -8.74
CA TYR A 81 23.59 7.60 -9.81
C TYR A 81 23.43 9.11 -9.97
N GLY A 82 22.60 9.76 -9.14
CA GLY A 82 22.39 11.20 -9.12
C GLY A 82 21.35 11.73 -10.11
N GLY A 83 20.76 10.86 -10.94
CA GLY A 83 19.66 11.20 -11.85
C GLY A 83 18.29 10.99 -11.20
N TYR A 84 17.28 11.72 -11.66
CA TYR A 84 15.89 11.52 -11.22
C TYR A 84 15.31 10.20 -11.73
N THR A 85 14.53 9.51 -10.90
CA THR A 85 13.85 8.26 -11.27
C THR A 85 12.66 8.49 -12.19
N GLY A 86 12.13 9.73 -12.22
CA GLY A 86 10.88 10.07 -12.89
C GLY A 86 9.72 10.07 -11.91
N TRP A 87 8.57 10.59 -12.37
CA TRP A 87 7.37 10.65 -11.53
C TRP A 87 6.77 9.25 -11.31
N GLN A 88 6.65 8.87 -10.04
CA GLN A 88 6.13 7.58 -9.59
C GLN A 88 5.01 7.79 -8.56
N GLU A 89 4.01 6.91 -8.56
CA GLU A 89 2.95 6.91 -7.55
C GLU A 89 3.31 5.95 -6.43
N HIS A 90 3.58 6.50 -5.25
CA HIS A 90 3.87 5.73 -4.05
C HIS A 90 2.61 5.61 -3.20
N ILE A 91 2.39 4.44 -2.62
CA ILE A 91 1.31 4.18 -1.66
C ILE A 91 1.89 4.08 -0.25
N PHE A 92 1.23 4.73 0.71
CA PHE A 92 1.60 4.72 2.11
C PHE A 92 0.46 4.14 2.93
N TYR A 93 0.75 3.08 3.66
CA TYR A 93 -0.19 2.37 4.51
C TYR A 93 -0.18 2.96 5.90
N PHE A 94 -1.34 3.37 6.39
CA PHE A 94 -1.56 3.95 7.69
C PHE A 94 -2.40 3.04 8.58
N ARG A 95 -1.99 2.92 9.85
CA ARG A 95 -2.84 2.41 10.93
C ARG A 95 -2.62 3.27 12.17
N ASP A 96 -3.70 3.68 12.81
CA ASP A 96 -3.66 4.55 14.00
C ASP A 96 -2.83 5.83 13.81
N GLY A 97 -3.01 6.47 12.63
CA GLY A 97 -2.32 7.69 12.26
C GLY A 97 -0.83 7.55 11.95
N LYS A 98 -0.28 6.33 11.96
CA LYS A 98 1.14 6.05 11.70
C LYS A 98 1.31 5.29 10.40
N ILE A 99 2.39 5.59 9.67
CA ILE A 99 2.80 4.79 8.51
C ILE A 99 3.31 3.45 9.03
N VAL A 100 2.70 2.36 8.56
CA VAL A 100 3.06 0.98 8.89
C VAL A 100 3.77 0.27 7.74
N ASN A 101 3.59 0.75 6.50
CA ASN A 101 4.26 0.24 5.31
C ASN A 101 4.21 1.28 4.17
N SER A 102 5.01 1.11 3.13
CA SER A 102 4.98 1.90 1.89
C SER A 102 5.46 1.08 0.70
N SER A 103 4.93 1.33 -0.49
CA SER A 103 5.31 0.68 -1.75
C SER A 103 5.42 1.70 -2.88
N GLU A 104 6.34 1.48 -3.82
CA GLU A 104 6.50 2.28 -5.05
C GLU A 104 5.53 1.84 -6.16
N TYR A 105 4.75 0.78 -5.92
CA TYR A 105 3.77 0.21 -6.86
C TYR A 105 2.34 0.72 -6.62
N GLY A 106 2.19 1.99 -6.21
CA GLY A 106 0.90 2.53 -5.79
C GLY A 106 -0.20 2.47 -6.87
N LEU A 107 0.15 2.58 -8.16
CA LEU A 107 -0.80 2.44 -9.27
C LEU A 107 -1.50 1.07 -9.29
N ILE A 108 -0.75 0.01 -9.00
CA ILE A 108 -1.24 -1.38 -9.03
C ILE A 108 -2.04 -1.69 -7.75
N GLU A 109 -1.61 -1.10 -6.63
CA GLU A 109 -2.15 -1.40 -5.30
C GLU A 109 -3.37 -0.53 -4.90
N GLY A 110 -3.87 0.35 -5.79
CA GLY A 110 -5.17 1.02 -5.61
C GLY A 110 -5.15 2.55 -5.59
N CYS A 111 -4.04 3.20 -5.92
CA CYS A 111 -4.01 4.67 -6.04
C CYS A 111 -4.97 5.19 -7.12
N SER A 112 -5.05 4.48 -8.23
CA SER A 112 -5.94 4.79 -9.35
C SER A 112 -7.40 4.39 -9.12
N ASP A 113 -7.70 3.65 -8.04
CA ASP A 113 -9.07 3.22 -7.74
C ASP A 113 -9.92 4.44 -7.35
N PRO A 114 -11.02 4.75 -8.04
CA PRO A 114 -11.84 5.93 -7.75
C PRO A 114 -12.66 5.79 -6.46
N ASN A 115 -12.78 4.59 -5.90
CA ASN A 115 -13.58 4.34 -4.70
C ASN A 115 -12.89 4.84 -3.42
N ASP A 116 -13.70 5.10 -2.40
CA ASP A 116 -13.25 5.48 -1.06
C ASP A 116 -12.76 4.27 -0.22
N ILE A 117 -13.01 3.07 -0.73
CA ILE A 117 -12.53 1.80 -0.19
C ILE A 117 -11.98 0.92 -1.32
N VAL A 118 -10.76 0.42 -1.11
CA VAL A 118 -10.07 -0.50 -2.01
C VAL A 118 -10.01 -1.87 -1.35
N ILE A 119 -10.37 -2.92 -2.10
CA ILE A 119 -10.27 -4.30 -1.66
C ILE A 119 -9.22 -4.99 -2.54
N TYR A 120 -8.10 -5.35 -1.93
CA TYR A 120 -7.00 -6.04 -2.59
C TYR A 120 -7.02 -7.51 -2.20
N ASN A 121 -7.20 -8.39 -3.18
CA ASN A 121 -7.21 -9.84 -2.96
C ASN A 121 -5.94 -10.46 -3.54
N GLU A 122 -5.06 -10.95 -2.67
CA GLU A 122 -3.79 -11.57 -3.07
C GLU A 122 -3.95 -12.94 -3.73
N THR A 123 -5.14 -13.53 -3.64
CA THR A 123 -5.40 -14.88 -4.17
C THR A 123 -5.47 -14.91 -5.70
N PHE A 124 -5.62 -13.78 -6.37
CA PHE A 124 -5.64 -13.71 -7.84
C PHE A 124 -4.32 -13.28 -8.48
N SER A 125 -3.32 -12.86 -7.69
CA SER A 125 -1.98 -12.51 -8.20
C SER A 125 -1.05 -13.70 -8.37
N ASP A 126 -1.35 -14.86 -7.74
CA ASP A 126 -0.58 -16.11 -7.83
C ASP A 126 -1.30 -17.17 -8.69
N VAL A 127 -1.88 -16.81 -9.85
CA VAL A 127 -2.19 -17.81 -10.88
C VAL A 127 -0.94 -17.96 -11.75
N ASP A 128 0.06 -18.66 -11.23
CA ASP A 128 0.99 -19.34 -12.13
C ASP A 128 0.18 -20.42 -12.84
N ILE A 129 -0.08 -20.20 -14.14
CA ILE A 129 -0.48 -21.27 -15.04
C ILE A 129 0.74 -22.20 -15.10
N ILE A 130 0.78 -23.19 -14.21
CA ILE A 130 1.62 -24.35 -14.40
C ILE A 130 0.95 -25.17 -15.49
N ASP A 131 1.23 -24.83 -16.75
CA ASP A 131 1.04 -25.77 -17.85
C ASP A 131 1.93 -26.97 -17.54
N LYS A 132 1.32 -28.01 -16.97
CA LYS A 132 1.99 -29.27 -16.74
C LYS A 132 1.88 -30.06 -18.05
N PRO A 133 3.00 -30.52 -18.64
CA PRO A 133 2.96 -31.45 -19.77
C PRO A 133 2.36 -32.80 -19.36
#